data_AF-A0AAE8G7H7-F1
#
_entry.id   AF-A0AAE8G7H7-F1
#
_cell.length_a   1.000
_cell.length_b   1.000
_cell.length_c   1.000
_cell.angle_alpha   90.00
_cell.angle_beta   90.00
_cell.angle_gamma   90.00
#
_symmetry.space_group_name_H-M   'P 1'
#
loop_
_entity.id
_entity.type
_entity.pdbx_description
1 polymer ?
#
loop_
_entity_poly.entity_id
_entity_poly.type
_entity_poly.pdbx_seq_one_letter_code
_entity_poly.pdbx_strand_id
1 'polypeptide(L)'
;MTNTEEFFERVLREIPELRNFYQDELNYWAPEKPPLTLFMSNFARELLTLNIDNELLIKILNLIELAISSSNDNLSNAVATGFLETLYFNFPKESKESFHSILGEKARDHIDRLASFYG
;
A
#
# COMPACT_ATOMS: atom_id res chain seq x y z
N MET A 1 -3.47 -9.06 10.86
CA MET A 1 -2.27 -8.21 10.87
C MET A 1 -2.31 -7.38 12.14
N THR A 2 -1.23 -7.33 12.91
CA THR A 2 -1.24 -6.82 14.29
C THR A 2 -0.61 -5.43 14.44
N ASN A 3 0.37 -5.09 13.61
CA ASN A 3 1.02 -3.77 13.63
C ASN A 3 1.69 -3.42 12.28
N THR A 4 2.22 -2.20 12.21
CA THR A 4 2.90 -1.64 11.04
C THR A 4 4.16 -2.39 10.65
N GLU A 5 4.99 -2.81 11.60
CA GLU A 5 6.23 -3.54 11.29
C GLU A 5 5.90 -4.91 10.66
N GLU A 6 4.86 -5.59 11.14
CA GLU A 6 4.40 -6.86 10.57
C GLU A 6 3.89 -6.68 9.13
N PHE A 7 3.20 -5.57 8.82
CA PHE A 7 2.78 -5.25 7.47
C PHE A 7 4.00 -5.15 6.53
N PHE A 8 4.97 -4.30 6.89
CA PHE A 8 6.16 -4.11 6.06
C PHE A 8 6.97 -5.39 5.92
N GLU A 9 7.18 -6.16 7.00
CA GLU A 9 7.91 -7.42 6.91
C GLU A 9 7.24 -8.45 5.99
N ARG A 10 5.90 -8.49 5.96
CA ARG A 10 5.17 -9.35 5.02
C ARG A 10 5.34 -8.86 3.58
N VAL A 11 5.21 -7.56 3.32
CA VAL A 11 5.40 -7.00 1.98
C VAL A 11 6.85 -7.21 1.51
N LEU A 12 7.84 -6.96 2.37
CA LEU A 12 9.27 -7.14 2.08
C LEU A 12 9.70 -8.60 1.94
N ARG A 13 8.86 -9.55 2.37
CA ARG A 13 9.05 -10.98 2.10
C ARG A 13 8.63 -11.31 0.67
N GLU A 14 7.54 -10.72 0.21
CA GLU A 14 7.06 -10.89 -1.16
C GLU A 14 7.90 -10.07 -2.16
N ILE A 15 8.43 -8.92 -1.73
CA ILE A 15 9.22 -7.99 -2.56
C ILE A 15 10.51 -7.59 -1.83
N PRO A 16 11.54 -8.47 -1.80
CA PRO A 16 12.80 -8.18 -1.14
C PRO A 16 13.54 -6.96 -1.66
N GLU A 17 13.32 -6.58 -2.92
CA GLU A 17 13.94 -5.43 -3.61
C GLU A 17 13.64 -4.10 -2.90
N LEU A 18 12.48 -3.99 -2.23
CA LEU A 18 12.08 -2.78 -1.50
C LEU A 18 12.78 -2.64 -0.15
N ARG A 19 13.60 -3.60 0.27
CA ARG A 19 14.24 -3.59 1.60
C ARG A 19 15.24 -2.46 1.76
N ASN A 20 16.01 -2.16 0.71
CA ASN A 20 16.97 -1.05 0.75
C ASN A 20 16.21 0.28 0.88
N PHE A 21 15.20 0.49 0.04
CA PHE A 21 14.33 1.67 0.14
C PHE A 21 13.71 1.83 1.53
N TYR A 22 13.16 0.74 2.10
CA TYR A 22 12.62 0.74 3.45
C TYR A 22 13.63 1.21 4.50
N GLN A 23 14.87 0.71 4.43
CA GLN A 23 15.93 1.08 5.38
C GLN A 23 16.42 2.51 5.15
N ASP A 24 16.60 2.92 3.91
CA ASP A 24 17.05 4.27 3.55
C ASP A 24 16.04 5.32 4.02
N GLU A 25 14.75 5.05 3.86
CA GLU A 25 13.69 5.93 4.33
C GLU A 25 13.72 6.02 5.86
N LEU A 26 13.83 4.92 6.59
CA LEU A 26 13.96 4.95 8.05
C LEU A 26 15.20 5.72 8.52
N ASN A 27 16.33 5.57 7.81
CA ASN A 27 17.57 6.27 8.12
C ASN A 27 17.47 7.78 7.86
N TYR A 28 16.76 8.19 6.80
CA TYR A 28 16.56 9.60 6.46
C TYR A 28 15.79 10.35 7.55
N TRP A 29 14.79 9.70 8.16
CA TRP A 29 13.97 10.30 9.20
C TRP A 29 14.58 10.24 10.60
N ALA A 30 15.70 9.52 10.79
CA ALA A 30 16.31 9.33 12.09
C ALA A 30 16.84 10.65 12.69
N PRO A 31 16.73 10.87 14.02
CA PRO A 31 16.26 9.90 15.04
C PRO A 31 14.73 9.77 15.15
N GLU A 32 13.96 10.61 14.47
CA GLU A 32 12.51 10.51 14.40
C GLU A 32 12.05 9.34 13.51
N LYS A 33 10.74 9.09 13.51
CA LYS A 33 10.09 8.16 12.56
C LYS A 33 9.34 8.97 11.49
N PRO A 34 9.25 8.48 10.25
CA PRO A 34 8.41 9.13 9.25
C PRO A 34 6.94 9.15 9.69
N PRO A 35 6.18 10.20 9.32
CA PRO A 35 4.72 10.14 9.36
C PRO A 35 4.24 8.92 8.58
N LEU A 36 3.46 8.04 9.22
CA LEU A 36 3.20 6.70 8.69
C LEU A 36 2.51 6.72 7.32
N THR A 37 1.51 7.58 7.13
CA THR A 37 0.81 7.74 5.83
C THR A 37 1.77 8.15 4.72
N LEU A 38 2.68 9.09 5.00
CA LEU A 38 3.70 9.53 4.03
C LEU A 38 4.65 8.38 3.70
N PHE A 39 5.07 7.60 4.70
CA PHE A 39 5.90 6.43 4.48
C PHE A 39 5.22 5.40 3.58
N MET A 40 3.94 5.12 3.84
CA MET A 40 3.13 4.21 3.01
C MET A 40 3.01 4.71 1.57
N SER A 41 2.80 6.01 1.35
CA SER A 41 2.76 6.59 0.00
C SER A 41 4.09 6.49 -0.73
N ASN A 42 5.20 6.81 -0.06
CA ASN A 42 6.52 6.73 -0.67
C ASN A 42 6.87 5.26 -1.01
N PHE A 43 6.56 4.34 -0.11
CA PHE A 43 6.75 2.90 -0.34
C PHE A 43 5.90 2.38 -1.50
N ALA A 44 4.65 2.81 -1.62
CA ALA A 44 3.79 2.47 -2.76
C ALA A 44 4.32 3.03 -4.09
N ARG A 45 4.90 4.25 -4.09
CA ARG A 45 5.54 4.80 -5.28
C ARG A 45 6.75 3.98 -5.70
N GLU A 46 7.59 3.59 -4.74
CA GLU A 46 8.74 2.75 -5.03
C GLU A 46 8.30 1.39 -5.60
N LEU A 47 7.25 0.80 -5.04
CA LEU A 47 6.65 -0.44 -5.55
C LEU A 47 6.22 -0.31 -7.02
N LEU A 48 5.68 0.83 -7.43
CA LEU A 48 5.26 1.09 -8.82
C LEU A 48 6.44 1.26 -9.80
N THR A 49 7.67 1.44 -9.32
CA THR A 49 8.86 1.47 -10.17
C THR A 49 9.34 0.07 -10.56
N LEU A 50 8.85 -0.96 -9.86
CA LEU A 50 9.24 -2.34 -10.08
C LEU A 50 8.37 -2.97 -11.18
N ASN A 51 8.96 -3.92 -11.91
CA ASN A 51 8.21 -4.75 -12.86
C ASN A 51 7.52 -5.91 -12.12
N ILE A 52 6.32 -5.64 -11.61
CA ILE A 52 5.53 -6.58 -10.81
C ILE A 52 4.53 -7.32 -11.70
N ASP A 53 4.50 -8.65 -11.60
CA ASP A 53 3.49 -9.46 -12.28
C ASP A 53 2.14 -9.46 -11.53
N ASN A 54 1.11 -9.98 -12.19
CA ASN A 54 -0.24 -10.03 -11.62
C ASN A 54 -0.34 -10.93 -10.36
N GLU A 55 0.47 -11.98 -10.26
CA GLU A 55 0.41 -12.88 -9.09
C GLU A 55 0.92 -12.15 -7.85
N LEU A 56 2.07 -11.48 -7.97
CA LEU A 56 2.65 -10.68 -6.92
C LEU A 56 1.76 -9.48 -6.57
N LEU A 57 1.19 -8.79 -7.56
CA LEU A 57 0.23 -7.71 -7.33
C LEU A 57 -0.96 -8.19 -6.47
N ILE A 58 -1.55 -9.33 -6.80
CA ILE A 58 -2.67 -9.91 -6.02
C ILE A 58 -2.23 -10.20 -4.57
N LYS A 59 -1.03 -10.74 -4.36
CA LYS A 59 -0.49 -10.97 -3.00
C LYS A 59 -0.40 -9.67 -2.21
N ILE A 60 0.12 -8.59 -2.82
CA ILE A 60 0.21 -7.28 -2.18
C ILE A 60 -1.17 -6.70 -1.87
N LEU A 61 -2.12 -6.78 -2.81
CA LEU A 61 -3.48 -6.29 -2.58
C LEU A 61 -4.20 -7.07 -1.48
N ASN A 62 -3.93 -8.37 -1.34
CA ASN A 62 -4.43 -9.16 -0.21
C ASN A 62 -3.81 -8.72 1.13
N LEU A 63 -2.52 -8.36 1.16
CA LEU A 63 -1.89 -7.80 2.36
C LEU A 63 -2.49 -6.44 2.73
N ILE A 64 -2.80 -5.61 1.73
CA ILE A 64 -3.50 -4.33 1.91
C ILE A 64 -4.89 -4.56 2.50
N GLU A 65 -5.68 -5.49 1.95
CA GLU A 65 -7.02 -5.83 2.45
C GLU A 65 -6.96 -6.27 3.93
N LEU A 66 -5.99 -7.11 4.28
CA LEU A 66 -5.79 -7.57 5.66
C LEU A 66 -5.37 -6.44 6.61
N ALA A 67 -4.63 -5.44 6.13
CA ALA A 67 -4.20 -4.29 6.91
C ALA A 67 -5.37 -3.32 7.15
N ILE A 68 -6.13 -3.02 6.10
CA ILE A 68 -7.32 -2.14 6.16
C ILE A 68 -8.39 -2.77 7.06
N SER A 69 -8.56 -4.09 6.99
CA SER A 69 -9.51 -4.83 7.83
C SER A 69 -9.03 -5.05 9.28
N SER A 70 -7.82 -4.60 9.63
CA SER A 70 -7.29 -4.76 10.99
C SER A 70 -7.99 -3.84 11.99
N SER A 71 -7.98 -4.22 13.28
CA SER A 71 -8.46 -3.37 14.38
C SER A 71 -7.47 -2.27 14.77
N ASN A 72 -6.39 -2.07 14.01
CA ASN A 72 -5.40 -1.04 14.27
C ASN A 72 -5.70 0.15 13.35
N ASP A 73 -6.45 1.11 13.88
CA ASP A 73 -6.92 2.27 13.10
C ASP A 73 -5.78 3.07 12.46
N ASN A 74 -4.62 3.18 13.15
CA ASN A 74 -3.46 3.88 12.60
C ASN A 74 -2.90 3.15 11.37
N LEU A 75 -2.79 1.82 11.45
CA LEU A 75 -2.34 1.01 10.31
C LEU A 75 -3.38 1.03 9.18
N SER A 76 -4.65 0.77 9.51
CA SER A 76 -5.75 0.72 8.55
C SER A 76 -5.84 2.01 7.76
N ASN A 77 -5.87 3.16 8.44
CA ASN A 77 -5.93 4.47 7.80
C ASN A 77 -4.68 4.76 6.97
N ALA A 78 -3.48 4.47 7.49
CA ALA A 78 -2.25 4.75 6.75
C ALA A 78 -2.08 3.88 5.51
N VAL A 79 -2.51 2.61 5.55
CA VAL A 79 -2.49 1.74 4.37
C VAL A 79 -3.55 2.15 3.37
N ALA A 80 -4.78 2.45 3.82
CA ALA A 80 -5.83 2.92 2.93
C ALA A 80 -5.43 4.21 2.22
N THR A 81 -5.14 5.27 2.99
CA THR A 81 -4.88 6.61 2.46
C THR A 81 -3.48 6.80 1.88
N GLY A 82 -2.48 6.14 2.47
CA GLY A 82 -1.10 6.27 2.05
C GLY A 82 -0.76 5.31 0.92
N PHE A 83 -1.02 4.03 1.11
CA PHE A 83 -0.58 2.98 0.18
C PHE A 83 -1.58 2.80 -0.97
N LEU A 84 -2.81 2.41 -0.65
CA LEU A 84 -3.82 1.99 -1.63
C LEU A 84 -4.24 3.14 -2.56
N GLU A 85 -4.49 4.34 -2.01
CA GLU A 85 -4.79 5.51 -2.84
C GLU A 85 -3.64 5.84 -3.79
N THR A 86 -2.40 5.77 -3.31
CA THR A 86 -1.22 6.02 -4.14
C THR A 86 -1.15 5.02 -5.30
N LEU A 87 -1.36 3.73 -5.04
CA LEU A 87 -1.43 2.73 -6.11
C LEU A 87 -2.54 3.06 -7.11
N TYR A 88 -3.77 3.30 -6.62
CA TYR A 88 -4.92 3.55 -7.47
C TYR A 88 -4.77 4.79 -8.37
N PHE A 89 -4.22 5.88 -7.84
CA PHE A 89 -4.05 7.11 -8.62
C PHE A 89 -2.93 7.01 -9.64
N ASN A 90 -1.87 6.25 -9.35
CA ASN A 90 -0.72 6.10 -10.23
C ASN A 90 -0.80 4.87 -11.14
N PHE A 91 -1.77 3.97 -10.94
CA PHE A 91 -2.02 2.88 -11.86
C PHE A 91 -2.45 3.40 -13.25
N PRO A 92 -1.97 2.80 -14.36
CA PRO A 92 -2.37 3.19 -15.70
C PRO A 92 -3.88 3.19 -15.87
N LYS A 93 -4.43 4.22 -16.54
CA LYS A 93 -5.88 4.42 -16.66
C LYS A 93 -6.57 3.20 -17.29
N GLU A 94 -5.95 2.62 -18.30
CA GLU A 94 -6.35 1.41 -19.01
C GLU A 94 -6.35 0.15 -18.13
N SER A 95 -5.61 0.15 -17.02
CA SER A 95 -5.50 -0.96 -16.09
C SER A 95 -6.31 -0.77 -14.81
N LYS A 96 -6.95 0.40 -14.61
CA LYS A 96 -7.70 0.71 -13.39
C LYS A 96 -8.88 -0.21 -13.15
N GLU A 97 -9.62 -0.59 -14.18
CA GLU A 97 -10.74 -1.54 -14.03
C GLU A 97 -10.24 -2.92 -13.59
N SER A 98 -9.14 -3.40 -14.18
CA SER A 98 -8.52 -4.65 -13.78
C SER A 98 -8.01 -4.58 -12.34
N PHE A 99 -7.32 -3.50 -11.97
CA PHE A 99 -6.85 -3.26 -10.61
C PHE A 99 -8.00 -3.25 -9.61
N HIS A 100 -9.09 -2.54 -9.92
CA HIS A 100 -10.28 -2.46 -9.08
C HIS A 100 -10.96 -3.82 -8.89
N SER A 101 -11.04 -4.62 -9.97
CA SER A 101 -11.70 -5.93 -9.94
C SER A 101 -11.04 -6.95 -9.00
N ILE A 102 -9.73 -6.80 -8.75
CA ILE A 102 -8.94 -7.69 -7.88
C ILE A 102 -8.81 -7.17 -6.44
N LEU A 103 -9.33 -5.98 -6.12
CA LEU A 103 -9.37 -5.48 -4.74
C LEU A 103 -10.29 -6.35 -3.88
N GLY A 104 -9.89 -6.56 -2.63
CA GLY A 104 -10.77 -7.06 -1.58
C GLY A 104 -11.89 -6.09 -1.24
N GLU A 105 -12.87 -6.53 -0.45
CA GLU A 105 -14.10 -5.77 -0.15
C GLU A 105 -13.80 -4.40 0.47
N LYS A 106 -12.96 -4.34 1.52
CA LYS A 106 -12.67 -3.08 2.23
C LYS A 106 -11.84 -2.13 1.39
N ALA A 107 -10.83 -2.64 0.70
CA ALA A 107 -10.02 -1.85 -0.21
C ALA A 107 -10.88 -1.28 -1.36
N ARG A 108 -11.78 -2.08 -1.92
CA ARG A 108 -12.71 -1.65 -2.98
C ARG A 108 -13.67 -0.59 -2.48
N ASP A 109 -14.33 -0.81 -1.36
CA ASP A 109 -15.24 0.17 -0.74
C ASP A 109 -14.55 1.52 -0.48
N HIS A 110 -13.29 1.49 -0.05
CA HIS A 110 -12.48 2.69 0.15
C HIS A 110 -12.26 3.45 -1.16
N ILE A 111 -11.81 2.73 -2.20
CA ILE A 111 -11.57 3.31 -3.53
C ILE A 111 -12.86 3.82 -4.17
N ASP A 112 -13.99 3.13 -4.02
CA ASP A 112 -15.27 3.57 -4.55
C ASP A 112 -15.74 4.89 -3.91
N ARG A 113 -15.62 4.99 -2.59
CA ARG A 113 -15.89 6.24 -1.88
C ARG A 113 -14.97 7.34 -2.37
N LEU A 114 -13.67 7.09 -2.43
CA LEU A 114 -12.68 8.04 -2.93
C LEU A 114 -13.02 8.53 -4.35
N ALA A 115 -13.33 7.61 -5.28
CA ALA A 115 -13.68 7.92 -6.65
C ALA A 115 -14.94 8.80 -6.74
N SER A 116 -15.94 8.57 -5.88
CA SER A 116 -17.14 9.41 -5.80
C SER A 116 -16.90 10.82 -5.25
N PHE A 117 -15.80 11.05 -4.52
CA PHE A 117 -15.42 12.40 -4.07
C PHE A 117 -14.68 13.21 -5.13
N TYR A 118 -13.95 12.54 -6.03
CA TYR A 118 -13.13 13.20 -7.07
C TYR A 118 -13.73 13.15 -8.48
N GLY A 119 -14.79 12.36 -8.70
CA GLY A 119 -15.54 12.27 -9.95
C GLY A 119 -16.66 13.31 -10.06
#